data_AF-A0A969C1M7-F1
#
_entry.id   AF-A0A969C1M7-F1
#
_cell.length_a   1.000
_cell.length_b   1.000
_cell.length_c   1.000
_cell.angle_alpha   90.00
_cell.angle_beta   90.00
_cell.angle_gamma   90.00
#
_symmetry.space_group_name_H-M   'P 1'
#
loop_
_entity.id
_entity.type
_entity.pdbx_description
1 polymer ?
#
loop_
_entity_poly.entity_id
_entity_poly.type
_entity_poly.pdbx_seq_one_letter_code
_entity_poly.pdbx_strand_id
1 'polypeptide(L)'
;MLYLVELGLPTFLPDFEYEIVADGELGDAEATTSMTKQLIRISQSCYEDALKGVSRYAFTLAHEVGHLFLHTGRTVALARGPQNKAYLNPEWQADVFAAAFLMPEEGVKLCRSVEEIASKFGVSKQAASIRAENLNMRLPDLLIRKGHRPMARTP
;
A
#
# COMPACT_ATOMS: atom_id res chain seq x y z
N MET A 1 6.02 4.22 -8.70
CA MET A 1 4.63 4.55 -8.29
C MET A 1 4.16 5.87 -8.86
N LEU A 2 4.90 6.98 -8.76
CA LEU A 2 4.48 8.25 -9.36
C LEU A 2 4.11 8.14 -10.84
N TYR A 3 4.90 7.42 -11.66
CA TYR A 3 4.53 7.15 -13.06
C TYR A 3 3.13 6.56 -13.23
N LEU A 4 2.73 5.62 -12.36
CA LEU A 4 1.38 5.06 -12.38
C LEU A 4 0.35 6.14 -12.04
N VAL A 5 0.61 6.97 -11.02
CA VAL A 5 -0.32 8.02 -10.60
C VAL A 5 -0.46 9.11 -11.66
N GLU A 6 0.65 9.61 -12.21
CA GLU A 6 0.67 10.77 -13.11
C GLU A 6 0.29 10.42 -14.54
N LEU A 7 0.68 9.23 -15.01
CA LEU A 7 0.59 8.87 -16.43
C LEU A 7 -0.22 7.59 -16.66
N GLY A 8 -0.27 6.69 -15.68
CA GLY A 8 -1.01 5.44 -15.79
C GLY A 8 -2.50 5.63 -15.54
N LEU A 9 -2.89 5.99 -14.32
CA LEU A 9 -4.29 6.11 -13.88
C LEU A 9 -5.12 7.00 -14.80
N PRO A 10 -4.65 8.19 -15.25
CA PRO A 10 -5.44 9.03 -16.16
C PRO A 10 -5.80 8.36 -17.49
N THR A 11 -5.05 7.34 -17.94
CA THR A 11 -5.32 6.67 -19.22
C THR A 11 -6.50 5.71 -19.17
N PHE A 12 -6.92 5.27 -17.99
CA PHE A 12 -8.02 4.32 -17.84
C PHE A 12 -9.04 4.69 -16.75
N LEU A 13 -8.79 5.76 -15.99
CA LEU A 13 -9.74 6.41 -15.09
C LEU A 13 -9.93 7.87 -15.53
N PRO A 14 -10.92 8.17 -16.40
CA PRO A 14 -11.07 9.50 -17.00
C PRO A 14 -11.32 10.63 -15.98
N ASP A 15 -11.95 10.31 -14.85
CA ASP A 15 -12.26 11.26 -13.78
C ASP A 15 -11.20 11.27 -12.66
N PHE A 16 -10.08 10.57 -12.87
CA PHE A 16 -9.01 10.53 -11.90
C PHE A 16 -8.21 11.83 -11.88
N GLU A 17 -8.04 12.36 -10.68
CA GLU A 17 -7.23 13.55 -10.41
C GLU A 17 -6.17 13.22 -9.34
N TYR A 18 -5.07 13.95 -9.38
CA TYR A 18 -4.14 13.98 -8.26
C TYR A 18 -3.70 15.42 -7.97
N GLU A 19 -3.43 15.70 -6.70
CA GLU A 19 -3.00 17.02 -6.23
C GLU A 19 -1.75 16.89 -5.38
N ILE A 20 -0.78 17.79 -5.60
CA ILE A 20 0.33 18.00 -4.68
C ILE A 20 -0.04 19.16 -3.77
N VAL A 21 0.00 18.92 -2.47
CA VAL A 21 -0.44 19.87 -1.44
C VAL A 21 0.70 20.21 -0.48
N ALA A 22 0.57 21.33 0.24
CA ALA A 22 1.60 21.74 1.19
C ALA A 22 1.76 20.73 2.33
N ASP A 23 2.99 20.60 2.85
CA ASP A 23 3.25 19.79 4.04
C ASP A 23 2.40 20.31 5.22
N GLY A 24 1.65 19.40 5.86
CA GLY A 24 0.72 19.72 6.95
C GLY A 24 -0.74 19.88 6.53
N GLU A 25 -1.06 20.04 5.23
CA GLU A 25 -2.46 20.10 4.77
C GLU A 25 -3.20 18.77 4.96
N LEU A 26 -2.47 17.66 4.93
CA LEU A 26 -2.99 16.31 5.15
C LEU A 26 -2.90 15.87 6.63
N GLY A 27 -2.61 16.78 7.56
CA GLY A 27 -2.33 16.45 8.96
C GLY A 27 -1.07 15.60 9.08
N ASP A 28 -1.18 14.45 9.75
CA ASP A 28 -0.07 13.51 9.93
C ASP A 28 0.13 12.56 8.73
N ALA A 29 -0.76 12.61 7.72
CA ALA A 29 -0.69 11.74 6.55
C ALA A 29 0.23 12.31 5.46
N GLU A 30 0.89 11.40 4.74
CA GLU A 30 1.80 11.75 3.62
C GLU A 30 1.08 11.75 2.26
N ALA A 31 0.00 10.99 2.17
CA ALA A 31 -0.92 11.00 1.04
C ALA A 31 -2.31 10.58 1.55
N THR A 32 -3.36 10.91 0.80
CA THR A 32 -4.74 10.52 1.12
C THR A 32 -5.54 10.30 -0.15
N THR A 33 -6.54 9.43 -0.09
CA THR A 33 -7.48 9.18 -1.16
C THR A 33 -8.88 9.62 -0.78
N SER A 34 -9.58 10.28 -1.70
CA SER A 34 -10.97 10.64 -1.49
C SER A 34 -11.89 9.42 -1.52
N MET A 35 -12.79 9.32 -0.54
CA MET A 35 -13.80 8.25 -0.49
C MET A 35 -14.90 8.44 -1.53
N THR A 36 -15.08 9.65 -2.06
CA THR A 36 -16.20 10.00 -2.95
C THR A 36 -15.77 10.42 -4.34
N LYS A 37 -14.55 10.95 -4.49
CA LYS A 37 -13.95 11.34 -5.77
C LYS A 37 -12.79 10.42 -6.11
N GLN A 38 -12.48 10.26 -7.39
CA GLN A 38 -11.27 9.57 -7.82
C GLN A 38 -10.05 10.51 -7.68
N LEU A 39 -9.73 10.91 -6.45
CA LEU A 39 -8.72 11.91 -6.15
C LEU A 39 -7.70 11.36 -5.15
N ILE A 40 -6.41 11.43 -5.50
CA ILE A 40 -5.30 11.20 -4.57
C ILE A 40 -4.58 12.53 -4.30
N ARG A 41 -4.39 12.87 -3.03
CA ARG A 41 -3.64 14.05 -2.59
C ARG A 41 -2.33 13.61 -1.97
N ILE A 42 -1.23 14.25 -2.33
CA ILE A 42 0.13 13.87 -1.93
C ILE A 42 0.81 15.08 -1.31
N SER A 43 1.40 14.96 -0.12
CA SER A 43 2.17 16.07 0.45
C SER A 43 3.41 16.39 -0.40
N GLN A 44 3.85 17.64 -0.40
CA GLN A 44 5.01 18.10 -1.15
C GLN A 44 6.26 17.25 -0.84
N SER A 45 6.54 17.02 0.44
CA SER A 45 7.67 16.17 0.89
C SER A 45 7.58 14.73 0.38
N CYS A 46 6.39 14.11 0.48
CA CYS A 46 6.13 12.76 -0.01
C CYS A 46 6.36 12.66 -1.52
N TYR A 47 5.85 13.64 -2.28
CA TYR A 47 6.01 13.71 -3.72
C TYR A 47 7.48 13.85 -4.12
N GLU A 48 8.21 14.79 -3.52
CA GLU A 48 9.62 15.03 -3.81
C GLU A 48 10.50 13.82 -3.48
N ASP A 49 10.25 13.15 -2.35
CA ASP A 49 11.03 11.98 -1.97
C ASP A 49 10.66 10.74 -2.81
N ALA A 50 9.39 10.61 -3.22
CA ALA A 50 8.99 9.60 -4.19
C ALA A 50 9.67 9.83 -5.56
N LEU A 51 9.85 11.09 -5.99
CA LEU A 51 10.62 11.45 -7.19
C LEU A 51 12.10 11.07 -7.07
N LYS A 52 12.69 11.25 -5.88
CA LYS A 52 14.08 10.83 -5.58
C LYS A 52 14.24 9.31 -5.45
N GLY A 53 13.15 8.53 -5.56
CA GLY A 53 13.17 7.08 -5.47
C GLY A 53 13.30 6.54 -4.05
N VAL A 54 12.90 7.32 -3.03
CA VAL A 54 12.90 6.86 -1.64
C VAL A 54 11.85 5.74 -1.48
N SER A 55 12.34 4.52 -1.22
CA SER A 55 11.58 3.28 -1.41
C SER A 55 10.32 3.13 -0.54
N ARG A 56 10.24 3.82 0.61
CA ARG A 56 9.05 3.74 1.48
C ARG A 56 7.80 4.32 0.83
N TYR A 57 7.94 5.35 0.00
CA TYR A 57 6.81 6.06 -0.60
C TYR A 57 6.14 5.25 -1.72
N ALA A 58 6.80 4.22 -2.24
CA ALA A 58 6.14 3.26 -3.11
C ALA A 58 4.96 2.59 -2.38
N PHE A 59 5.14 2.21 -1.12
CA PHE A 59 4.08 1.60 -0.32
C PHE A 59 2.96 2.60 0.00
N THR A 60 3.31 3.81 0.46
CA THR A 60 2.35 4.89 0.72
C THR A 60 1.46 5.14 -0.49
N LEU A 61 2.03 5.35 -1.68
CA LEU A 61 1.25 5.61 -2.89
C LEU A 61 0.44 4.38 -3.33
N ALA A 62 0.98 3.16 -3.19
CA ALA A 62 0.23 1.96 -3.54
C ALA A 62 -0.94 1.70 -2.57
N HIS A 63 -0.82 2.09 -1.31
CA HIS A 63 -1.88 2.05 -0.31
C HIS A 63 -3.03 2.97 -0.72
N GLU A 64 -2.73 4.21 -1.10
CA GLU A 64 -3.74 5.15 -1.63
C GLU A 64 -4.41 4.64 -2.91
N VAL A 65 -3.63 4.08 -3.83
CA VAL A 65 -4.19 3.42 -5.03
C VAL A 65 -5.10 2.24 -4.64
N GLY A 66 -4.79 1.51 -3.57
CA GLY A 66 -5.68 0.51 -3.00
C GLY A 66 -7.01 1.09 -2.53
N HIS A 67 -6.98 2.21 -1.80
CA HIS A 67 -8.19 2.93 -1.43
C HIS A 67 -9.01 3.36 -2.66
N LEU A 68 -8.34 3.87 -3.69
CA LEU A 68 -8.98 4.32 -4.92
C LEU A 68 -9.78 3.20 -5.58
N PHE A 69 -9.18 2.01 -5.75
CA PHE A 69 -9.85 0.90 -6.43
C PHE A 69 -10.86 0.15 -5.57
N LEU A 70 -10.60 0.03 -4.26
CA LEU A 70 -11.41 -0.81 -3.38
C LEU A 70 -12.53 -0.06 -2.69
N HIS A 71 -12.36 1.25 -2.43
CA HIS A 71 -13.20 2.00 -1.48
C HIS A 71 -13.85 3.26 -2.09
N THR A 72 -13.27 3.90 -3.11
CA THR A 72 -13.86 5.11 -3.70
C THR A 72 -15.20 4.84 -4.39
N GLY A 73 -16.18 5.70 -4.14
CA GLY A 73 -17.50 5.64 -4.78
C GLY A 73 -18.40 4.48 -4.32
N ARG A 74 -17.91 3.62 -3.42
CA ARG A 74 -18.72 2.59 -2.79
C ARG A 74 -19.41 3.19 -1.58
N THR A 75 -20.74 3.30 -1.65
CA THR A 75 -21.53 3.53 -0.45
C THR A 75 -21.18 2.44 0.56
N VAL A 76 -21.14 2.83 1.83
CA VAL A 76 -20.81 2.05 3.03
C VAL A 76 -21.82 0.90 3.28
N ALA A 77 -22.30 0.24 2.23
CA ALA A 77 -23.11 -0.97 2.28
C ALA A 77 -22.33 -2.19 2.81
N LEU A 78 -21.01 -2.06 2.99
CA LEU A 78 -20.18 -3.03 3.71
C LEU A 78 -20.36 -2.96 5.25
N ALA A 79 -21.09 -1.98 5.79
CA ALA A 79 -21.27 -1.79 7.23
C ALA A 79 -22.53 -2.46 7.83
N ARG A 80 -23.03 -3.56 7.25
CA ARG A 80 -24.10 -4.37 7.86
C ARG A 80 -23.68 -5.83 8.00
N GLY A 81 -22.64 -6.05 8.81
CA GLY A 81 -22.19 -7.35 9.27
C GLY A 81 -21.36 -7.19 10.54
N PRO A 82 -21.20 -8.23 11.38
CA PRO A 82 -20.51 -8.10 12.68
C PRO A 82 -19.10 -7.53 12.47
N GLN A 83 -18.86 -6.35 13.06
CA GLN A 83 -17.69 -5.46 12.88
C GLN A 83 -16.31 -6.03 13.29
N ASN A 84 -16.17 -7.34 13.51
CA ASN A 84 -15.00 -7.91 14.17
C ASN A 84 -14.02 -8.66 13.24
N LYS A 85 -14.16 -8.54 11.91
CA LYS A 85 -13.29 -9.26 10.96
C LYS A 85 -12.28 -8.31 10.32
N ALA A 86 -10.98 -8.59 10.49
CA ALA A 86 -9.90 -7.75 9.97
C ALA A 86 -9.99 -7.48 8.46
N TYR A 87 -10.46 -8.46 7.68
CA TYR A 87 -10.65 -8.29 6.24
C TYR A 87 -11.77 -7.31 5.86
N LEU A 88 -12.60 -6.85 6.79
CA LEU A 88 -13.61 -5.81 6.55
C LEU A 88 -13.07 -4.40 6.83
N ASN A 89 -11.84 -4.28 7.35
CA ASN A 89 -11.22 -2.99 7.62
C ASN A 89 -10.61 -2.42 6.33
N PRO A 90 -11.04 -1.23 5.85
CA PRO A 90 -10.52 -0.62 4.63
C PRO A 90 -9.01 -0.39 4.64
N GLU A 91 -8.44 0.05 5.77
CA GLU A 91 -7.00 0.29 5.90
C GLU A 91 -6.21 -1.01 5.73
N TRP A 92 -6.70 -2.09 6.37
CA TRP A 92 -6.08 -3.40 6.22
C TRP A 92 -6.19 -3.91 4.78
N GLN A 93 -7.32 -3.69 4.12
CA GLN A 93 -7.51 -4.06 2.72
C GLN A 93 -6.56 -3.29 1.80
N ALA A 94 -6.36 -1.99 2.04
CA ALA A 94 -5.42 -1.15 1.29
C ALA A 94 -3.96 -1.58 1.51
N ASP A 95 -3.57 -1.91 2.75
CA ASP A 95 -2.24 -2.47 3.04
C ASP A 95 -1.99 -3.80 2.32
N VAL A 96 -2.97 -4.70 2.31
CA VAL A 96 -2.88 -5.98 1.61
C VAL A 96 -2.79 -5.77 0.10
N PHE A 97 -3.58 -4.83 -0.44
CA PHE A 97 -3.50 -4.43 -1.85
C PHE A 97 -2.11 -3.92 -2.19
N ALA A 98 -1.59 -2.93 -1.45
CA ALA A 98 -0.28 -2.33 -1.68
C ALA A 98 0.84 -3.37 -1.65
N ALA A 99 0.80 -4.26 -0.64
CA ALA A 99 1.78 -5.33 -0.49
C ALA A 99 1.73 -6.32 -1.67
N ALA A 100 0.54 -6.72 -2.11
CA ALA A 100 0.39 -7.65 -3.23
C ALA A 100 0.71 -7.02 -4.60
N PHE A 101 0.35 -5.75 -4.77
CA PHE A 101 0.60 -4.99 -5.98
C PHE A 101 2.09 -4.73 -6.20
N LEU A 102 2.80 -4.28 -5.16
CA LEU A 102 4.24 -4.00 -5.23
C LEU A 102 5.10 -5.26 -5.21
N MET A 103 4.68 -6.26 -4.45
CA MET A 103 5.44 -7.50 -4.23
C MET A 103 4.57 -8.73 -4.55
N PRO A 104 4.35 -9.03 -5.84
CA PRO A 104 3.58 -10.20 -6.27
C PRO A 104 4.12 -11.49 -5.65
N GLU A 105 3.23 -12.32 -5.12
CA GLU A 105 3.58 -13.51 -4.32
C GLU A 105 4.55 -14.45 -5.03
N GLU A 106 4.26 -14.77 -6.30
CA GLU A 106 5.12 -15.65 -7.12
C GLU A 106 6.53 -15.09 -7.25
N GLY A 107 6.66 -13.76 -7.41
CA GLY A 107 7.96 -13.11 -7.53
C GLY A 107 8.74 -13.10 -6.21
N VAL A 108 8.04 -12.94 -5.08
CA VAL A 108 8.61 -12.91 -3.73
C VAL A 108 9.07 -14.29 -3.30
N LYS A 109 8.30 -15.34 -3.59
CA LYS A 109 8.64 -16.74 -3.26
C LYS A 109 9.94 -17.23 -3.90
N LEU A 110 10.41 -16.56 -4.96
CA LEU A 110 11.69 -16.84 -5.61
C LEU A 110 12.90 -16.21 -4.90
N CYS A 111 12.68 -15.24 -4.00
CA CYS A 111 13.74 -14.56 -3.27
C CYS A 111 14.23 -15.38 -2.06
N ARG A 112 15.48 -15.18 -1.69
CA ARG A 112 16.20 -15.92 -0.65
C ARG A 112 16.52 -15.09 0.59
N SER A 113 16.23 -13.80 0.57
CA SER A 113 16.41 -12.86 1.68
C SER A 113 15.40 -11.72 1.64
N VAL A 114 15.16 -11.09 2.79
CA VAL A 114 14.43 -9.83 2.89
C VAL A 114 15.11 -8.74 2.05
N GLU A 115 16.43 -8.70 2.09
CA GLU A 115 17.27 -7.80 1.29
C GLU A 115 17.00 -7.96 -0.21
N GLU A 116 16.92 -9.19 -0.70
CA GLU A 116 16.63 -9.48 -2.10
C GLU A 116 15.21 -9.05 -2.47
N ILE A 117 14.21 -9.27 -1.61
CA ILE A 117 12.84 -8.78 -1.82
C ILE A 117 12.84 -7.26 -1.92
N ALA A 118 13.44 -6.57 -0.95
CA ALA A 118 13.48 -5.11 -0.91
C ALA A 118 14.15 -4.52 -2.16
N SER A 119 15.29 -5.08 -2.57
CA SER A 119 16.03 -4.62 -3.74
C SER A 119 15.28 -4.92 -5.04
N LYS A 120 14.73 -6.12 -5.20
CA LYS A 120 14.06 -6.56 -6.43
C LYS A 120 12.77 -5.79 -6.69
N PHE A 121 12.01 -5.49 -5.65
CA PHE A 121 10.71 -4.82 -5.76
C PHE A 121 10.78 -3.31 -5.47
N GLY A 122 11.96 -2.77 -5.16
CA GLY A 122 12.14 -1.33 -4.92
C GLY A 122 11.38 -0.80 -3.70
N VAL A 123 11.25 -1.61 -2.65
CA VAL A 123 10.52 -1.26 -1.42
C VAL A 123 11.47 -1.18 -0.22
N SER A 124 10.98 -0.68 0.92
CA SER A 124 11.74 -0.68 2.16
C SER A 124 11.96 -2.11 2.69
N LYS A 125 13.05 -2.32 3.44
CA LYS A 125 13.29 -3.61 4.12
C LYS A 125 12.13 -3.99 5.05
N GLN A 126 11.53 -3.00 5.72
CA GLN A 126 10.38 -3.23 6.60
C GLN A 126 9.17 -3.79 5.82
N ALA A 127 8.83 -3.19 4.67
CA ALA A 127 7.73 -3.69 3.84
C ALA A 127 8.01 -5.09 3.31
N ALA A 128 9.25 -5.35 2.87
CA ALA A 128 9.71 -6.67 2.44
C ALA A 128 9.60 -7.73 3.56
N SER A 129 10.03 -7.42 4.79
CA SER A 129 9.90 -8.32 5.94
C SER A 129 8.44 -8.64 6.24
N ILE A 130 7.57 -7.64 6.31
CA ILE A 130 6.13 -7.83 6.57
C ILE A 130 5.51 -8.71 5.46
N ARG A 131 5.87 -8.49 4.20
CA ARG A 131 5.39 -9.32 3.08
C ARG A 131 5.84 -10.77 3.22
N ALA A 132 7.11 -11.02 3.54
CA ALA A 132 7.64 -12.36 3.75
C ALA A 132 6.97 -13.07 4.93
N GLU A 133 6.72 -12.37 6.04
CA GLU A 133 5.95 -12.87 7.19
C GLU A 133 4.52 -13.26 6.80
N ASN A 134 3.81 -12.38 6.08
CA ASN A 134 2.44 -12.63 5.63
C ASN A 134 2.35 -13.83 4.68
N LEU A 135 3.38 -14.06 3.87
CA LEU A 135 3.51 -15.22 2.98
C LEU A 135 4.07 -16.47 3.69
N ASN A 136 4.32 -16.40 5.01
CA ASN A 136 4.86 -17.48 5.83
C ASN A 136 6.20 -18.03 5.32
N MET A 137 7.05 -17.16 4.77
CA MET A 137 8.37 -17.52 4.28
C MET A 137 9.36 -17.74 5.43
N ARG A 138 10.34 -18.60 5.19
CA ARG A 138 11.47 -18.82 6.10
C ARG A 138 12.73 -18.29 5.45
N LEU A 139 13.10 -17.06 5.80
CA LEU A 139 14.29 -16.38 5.28
C LEU A 139 15.32 -16.20 6.39
N PRO A 140 16.63 -16.27 6.09
CA PRO A 140 17.69 -16.22 7.08
C PRO A 140 17.80 -14.88 7.82
N ASP A 141 17.37 -13.79 7.20
CA ASP A 141 17.42 -12.40 7.70
C ASP A 141 16.05 -11.84 8.10
N LEU A 142 15.01 -12.69 8.12
CA LEU A 142 13.71 -12.29 8.60
C LEU A 142 13.74 -12.10 10.12
N LEU A 143 13.76 -10.84 10.55
CA LEU A 143 13.70 -10.48 11.96
C LEU A 143 12.35 -10.91 12.53
N ILE A 144 12.31 -12.00 13.30
CA ILE A 144 11.11 -12.43 14.02
C ILE A 144 10.73 -11.33 15.01
N ARG A 145 9.68 -10.55 14.71
CA ARG A 145 9.08 -9.66 15.71
C ARG A 145 8.46 -10.52 16.82
N LYS A 146 9.06 -10.52 18.01
CA LYS A 146 8.36 -10.94 19.23
C LYS A 146 7.17 -9.99 19.43
N GLY A 147 5.97 -10.41 19.03
CA GLY A 147 4.73 -9.74 19.43
C GLY A 147 3.69 -9.43 18.34
N HIS A 148 3.90 -9.76 17.06
CA HIS A 148 2.83 -9.60 16.06
C HIS A 148 2.07 -10.93 15.89
N ARG A 149 0.77 -10.94 16.22
CA ARG A 149 -0.08 -12.11 15.98
C ARG A 149 -0.12 -12.39 14.48
N PRO A 150 -0.01 -13.65 14.05
CA PRO A 150 -0.15 -14.00 12.65
C PRO A 150 -1.51 -13.54 12.14
N MET A 151 -1.51 -12.98 10.93
CA MET A 151 -2.72 -12.64 10.16
C MET A 151 -3.65 -13.85 10.18
N ALA A 152 -4.84 -13.68 10.75
CA ALA A 152 -5.85 -14.73 10.80
C ALA A 152 -6.21 -15.14 9.38
N ARG A 153 -5.93 -16.40 9.04
CA ARG A 153 -6.44 -17.02 7.81
C ARG A 153 -7.96 -16.92 7.82
N THR A 154 -8.54 -16.37 6.77
CA THR A 154 -9.94 -16.66 6.45
C THR A 154 -9.93 -17.97 5.63
N PRO A 155 -10.84 -18.92 5.91
CA PRO A 155 -10.84 -20.25 5.30
C PRO A 155 -11.07 -20.24 3.79
#